data_AF-A0A2R2WXV9-F1
#
_entry.id   AF-A0A2R2WXV9-F1
#
_cell.length_a   1.000
_cell.length_b   1.000
_cell.length_c   1.000
_cell.angle_alpha   90.00
_cell.angle_beta   90.00
_cell.angle_gamma   90.00
#
_symmetry.space_group_name_H-M   'P 1'
#
loop_
_entity.id
_entity.type
_entity.pdbx_description
1 polymer ?
#
loop_
_entity_poly.entity_id
_entity_poly.type
_entity_poly.pdbx_seq_one_letter_code
_entity_poly.pdbx_strand_id
1 'polypeptide(L)'
;LDNFLLTSMAYDRYVAICHPLHYITFMREELCILLVAGSWLFSCATALSDTLLLAQLSFCGDNTIPHYFCDYGALLTLSCSDTSLNELVIFTVGVAVITLPLICILISYGRIGATILRVPSTKGICKALSTCGSHLCVVSLY
;
A
#
# COMPACT_ATOMS: atom_id res chain seq x y z
N LEU A 1 -4.06 0.91 -4.57
CA LEU A 1 -4.51 -0.49 -4.35
C LEU A 1 -3.35 -1.42 -4.03
N ASP A 2 -2.33 -1.49 -4.89
CA ASP A 2 -1.25 -2.48 -4.78
C ASP A 2 -0.51 -2.46 -3.43
N ASN A 3 -0.18 -1.28 -2.89
CA ASN A 3 0.46 -1.15 -1.57
C ASN A 3 -0.33 -1.87 -0.45
N PHE A 4 -1.66 -1.77 -0.46
CA PHE A 4 -2.52 -2.42 0.54
C PHE A 4 -2.62 -3.92 0.33
N LEU A 5 -2.63 -4.37 -0.93
CA LEU A 5 -2.61 -5.79 -1.26
C LEU A 5 -1.27 -6.44 -0.87
N LEU A 6 -0.15 -5.79 -1.15
CA LEU A 6 1.19 -6.24 -0.71
C LEU A 6 1.27 -6.33 0.82
N THR A 7 0.66 -5.36 1.53
CA THR A 7 0.56 -5.44 2.99
C THR A 7 -0.27 -6.63 3.46
N SER A 8 -1.41 -6.87 2.83
CA SER A 8 -2.28 -8.00 3.14
C SER A 8 -1.58 -9.34 2.89
N MET A 9 -0.80 -9.44 1.80
CA MET A 9 0.04 -10.60 1.50
C MET A 9 1.18 -10.77 2.50
N ALA A 10 1.83 -9.69 2.95
CA ALA A 10 2.84 -9.77 4.02
C ALA A 10 2.25 -10.31 5.32
N TYR A 11 1.04 -9.84 5.67
CA TYR A 11 0.32 -10.32 6.85
C TYR A 11 -0.05 -11.81 6.74
N ASP A 12 -0.54 -12.26 5.57
CA ASP A 12 -0.78 -13.68 5.27
C ASP A 12 0.44 -14.55 5.56
N ARG A 13 1.60 -14.16 5.01
CA ARG A 13 2.85 -14.91 5.21
C ARG A 13 3.31 -14.88 6.65
N TYR A 14 3.09 -13.77 7.36
CA TYR A 14 3.38 -13.67 8.79
C TYR A 14 2.57 -14.70 9.59
N VAL A 15 1.25 -14.75 9.40
CA VAL A 15 0.37 -15.69 10.11
C VAL A 15 0.73 -17.13 9.75
N ALA A 16 0.97 -17.42 8.46
CA ALA A 16 1.31 -18.77 7.99
C ALA A 16 2.59 -19.33 8.62
N ILE A 17 3.60 -18.48 8.85
CA ILE A 17 4.91 -18.89 9.38
C ILE A 17 4.95 -18.83 10.90
N CYS A 18 4.43 -17.76 11.50
CA CYS A 18 4.53 -17.54 12.95
C CYS A 18 3.44 -18.27 13.73
N HIS A 19 2.29 -18.57 13.10
CA HIS A 19 1.14 -19.20 13.75
C HIS A 19 0.54 -20.34 12.90
N PRO A 20 1.33 -21.35 12.47
CA PRO A 20 0.89 -22.36 11.51
C PRO A 20 -0.33 -23.17 11.98
N LEU A 21 -0.44 -23.47 13.28
CA LEU A 21 -1.56 -24.24 13.84
C LEU A 21 -2.89 -23.46 13.86
N HIS A 22 -2.82 -22.13 13.85
CA HIS A 22 -4.01 -21.25 13.91
C HIS A 22 -4.23 -20.52 12.59
N TYR A 23 -3.43 -20.80 11.56
CA TYR A 23 -3.52 -20.11 10.27
C TYR A 23 -4.92 -20.20 9.67
N ILE A 24 -5.55 -21.38 9.68
CA ILE A 24 -6.90 -21.59 9.14
C ILE A 24 -7.95 -20.82 9.95
N THR A 25 -7.71 -20.60 11.24
CA THR A 25 -8.63 -19.84 12.11
C THR A 25 -8.51 -18.34 11.87
N PHE A 26 -7.27 -17.84 11.72
CA PHE A 26 -7.01 -16.42 11.48
C PHE A 26 -7.28 -16.02 10.03
N MET A 27 -6.69 -16.71 9.05
CA MET A 27 -6.89 -16.48 7.61
C MET A 27 -8.04 -17.33 7.06
N ARG A 28 -9.26 -17.04 7.54
CA ARG A 28 -10.49 -17.52 6.93
C ARG A 28 -10.77 -16.78 5.62
N GLU A 29 -11.52 -17.42 4.73
CA GLU A 29 -11.95 -16.85 3.45
C GLU A 29 -12.63 -15.49 3.63
N GLU A 30 -13.48 -15.35 4.65
CA GLU A 30 -14.13 -14.08 5.02
C GLU A 30 -13.12 -12.95 5.32
N LEU A 31 -12.03 -13.25 6.04
CA LEU A 31 -11.01 -12.25 6.33
C LEU A 31 -10.24 -11.87 5.06
N CYS A 32 -9.91 -12.84 4.21
CA CYS A 32 -9.26 -12.57 2.92
C CYS A 32 -10.13 -11.66 2.04
N ILE A 33 -11.43 -11.93 1.95
CA ILE A 33 -12.38 -11.08 1.22
C ILE A 33 -12.42 -9.68 1.85
N LEU A 34 -12.46 -9.59 3.18
CA LEU A 34 -12.48 -8.31 3.88
C LEU A 34 -11.20 -7.50 3.66
N LEU A 35 -10.02 -8.13 3.64
CA LEU A 35 -8.75 -7.48 3.35
C LEU A 35 -8.69 -6.94 1.91
N VAL A 36 -9.15 -7.72 0.93
CA VAL A 36 -9.21 -7.30 -0.48
C VAL A 36 -10.23 -6.18 -0.66
N ALA A 37 -11.44 -6.34 -0.12
CA ALA A 37 -12.49 -5.34 -0.20
C ALA A 37 -12.08 -4.04 0.50
N GLY A 38 -11.45 -4.13 1.68
CA GLY A 38 -10.93 -2.97 2.41
C GLY A 38 -9.83 -2.25 1.62
N SER A 39 -8.90 -2.99 1.03
CA SER A 39 -7.84 -2.44 0.16
C SER A 39 -8.43 -1.70 -1.04
N TRP A 40 -9.48 -2.27 -1.65
CA TRP A 40 -10.20 -1.67 -2.76
C TRP A 40 -10.95 -0.41 -2.34
N LEU A 41 -11.77 -0.49 -1.28
CA LEU A 41 -12.54 0.64 -0.75
C LEU A 41 -11.64 1.82 -0.36
N PHE A 42 -10.52 1.56 0.33
CA PHE A 42 -9.59 2.61 0.74
C PHE A 42 -8.93 3.28 -0.48
N SER A 43 -8.57 2.49 -1.49
CA SER A 43 -8.04 3.02 -2.75
C SER A 43 -9.07 3.88 -3.49
N CYS A 44 -10.34 3.46 -3.53
CA CYS A 44 -11.43 4.23 -4.11
C CYS A 44 -11.70 5.52 -3.34
N ALA A 45 -11.70 5.47 -2.01
CA ALA A 45 -11.90 6.65 -1.16
C ALA A 45 -10.77 7.68 -1.35
N THR A 46 -9.53 7.22 -1.45
CA THR A 46 -8.37 8.09 -1.74
C THR A 46 -8.53 8.76 -3.10
N ALA A 47 -8.77 7.98 -4.16
CA ALA A 47 -8.96 8.50 -5.51
C ALA A 47 -10.15 9.48 -5.60
N LEU A 48 -11.26 9.18 -4.92
CA LEU A 48 -12.41 10.07 -4.86
C LEU A 48 -12.08 11.38 -4.14
N SER A 49 -11.33 11.32 -3.04
CA SER A 49 -10.92 12.51 -2.29
C SER A 49 -10.07 13.44 -3.15
N ASP A 50 -9.06 12.89 -3.83
CA ASP A 50 -8.20 13.65 -4.74
C ASP A 50 -9.03 14.24 -5.90
N THR A 51 -9.95 13.46 -6.47
CA THR A 51 -10.82 13.93 -7.57
C THR A 51 -11.74 15.07 -7.13
N LEU A 52 -12.34 14.97 -5.93
CA LEU A 52 -13.22 16.00 -5.39
C LEU A 52 -12.45 17.29 -5.07
N LEU A 53 -11.24 17.17 -4.51
CA LEU A 53 -10.38 18.30 -4.22
C LEU A 53 -9.95 19.01 -5.50
N LEU A 54 -9.62 18.25 -6.56
CA LEU A 54 -9.33 18.80 -7.88
C LEU A 54 -10.57 19.48 -8.50
N ALA A 55 -11.75 18.87 -8.38
CA ALA A 55 -12.99 19.40 -8.94
C ALA A 55 -13.44 20.73 -8.30
N GLN A 56 -12.94 21.04 -7.11
CA GLN A 56 -13.20 22.32 -6.43
C GLN A 56 -12.27 23.45 -6.90
N LEU A 57 -11.21 23.13 -7.67
CA LEU A 57 -10.30 24.14 -8.18
C LEU A 57 -10.90 24.89 -9.37
N SER A 58 -10.59 26.18 -9.44
CA SER A 58 -10.86 27.03 -10.60
C SER A 58 -9.57 27.25 -11.39
N PHE A 59 -9.58 26.96 -12.68
CA PHE A 59 -8.46 27.17 -13.59
C PHE A 59 -8.64 28.46 -14.37
N CYS A 60 -7.57 29.22 -14.61
CA CYS A 60 -7.61 30.37 -15.51
C CYS A 60 -6.46 30.36 -16.53
N GLY A 61 -6.68 31.05 -17.65
CA GLY A 61 -5.73 31.14 -18.76
C GLY A 61 -6.01 30.10 -19.85
N ASP A 62 -5.07 29.97 -20.78
CA ASP A 62 -5.06 28.86 -21.74
C ASP A 62 -4.72 27.58 -20.96
N ASN A 63 -5.72 26.72 -20.75
CA ASN A 63 -5.63 25.43 -20.05
C ASN A 63 -4.80 24.38 -20.81
N THR A 64 -3.63 24.77 -21.30
CA THR A 64 -2.79 23.98 -22.19
C THR A 64 -1.60 23.46 -21.40
N ILE A 65 -1.63 22.16 -21.09
CA ILE A 65 -0.50 21.46 -20.45
C ILE A 65 0.39 20.89 -21.58
N PRO A 66 1.66 21.32 -21.73
CA PRO A 66 2.54 20.86 -22.80
C PRO A 66 3.11 19.44 -22.58
N HIS A 67 2.52 18.66 -21.66
CA HIS A 67 2.95 17.31 -21.31
C HIS A 67 1.88 16.27 -21.65
N TYR A 68 2.32 15.10 -22.11
CA TYR A 68 1.44 14.01 -22.54
C TYR A 68 0.78 13.25 -21.36
N PHE A 69 1.21 13.53 -20.12
CA PHE A 69 0.76 12.82 -18.92
C PHE A 69 -0.24 13.66 -18.11
N CYS A 70 -1.16 12.97 -17.46
CA CYS A 70 -2.03 13.57 -16.44
C CYS A 70 -1.23 13.71 -15.14
N ASP A 71 -0.58 14.85 -14.96
CA ASP A 71 0.15 15.19 -13.74
C ASP A 71 -0.70 16.13 -12.86
N TYR A 72 -1.00 15.67 -11.65
CA TYR A 72 -1.75 16.45 -10.67
C TYR A 72 -1.00 17.71 -10.25
N GLY A 73 0.34 17.66 -10.17
CA GLY A 73 1.17 18.83 -9.85
C GLY A 73 1.05 19.92 -10.91
N ALA A 74 1.09 19.54 -12.19
CA ALA A 74 0.87 20.47 -13.30
C ALA A 74 -0.51 21.14 -13.23
N LEU A 75 -1.56 20.37 -12.92
CA LEU A 75 -2.92 20.90 -12.75
C LEU A 75 -3.02 21.92 -11.62
N LEU A 76 -2.36 21.67 -10.48
CA LEU A 76 -2.34 22.63 -9.37
C LEU A 76 -1.67 23.96 -9.78
N THR A 77 -0.63 23.94 -10.61
CA THR A 77 0.02 25.18 -11.08
C THR A 77 -0.83 26.03 -12.04
N LEU A 78 -1.83 25.44 -12.69
CA LEU A 78 -2.79 26.12 -13.56
C LEU A 78 -4.02 26.67 -12.82
N SER A 79 -4.20 26.25 -11.56
CA SER A 79 -5.28 26.74 -10.71
C SER A 79 -5.03 28.19 -10.29
N CYS A 80 -6.09 29.01 -10.34
CA CYS A 80 -6.11 30.34 -9.75
C CYS A 80 -6.70 30.38 -8.33
N SER A 81 -7.38 29.30 -7.94
CA SER A 81 -7.86 29.09 -6.58
C SER A 81 -6.72 28.69 -5.66
N ASP A 82 -6.89 28.91 -4.36
CA ASP A 82 -5.94 28.45 -3.34
C ASP A 82 -5.79 26.92 -3.38
N THR A 83 -4.58 26.45 -3.66
CA THR A 83 -4.22 25.03 -3.75
C THR A 83 -3.67 24.45 -2.45
N SER A 84 -3.51 25.26 -1.39
CA SER A 84 -2.84 24.84 -0.15
C SER A 84 -3.45 23.59 0.49
N LEU A 85 -4.78 23.48 0.52
CA LEU A 85 -5.47 22.30 1.04
C LEU A 85 -5.27 21.07 0.16
N ASN A 86 -5.27 21.24 -1.17
CA ASN A 86 -5.01 20.15 -2.10
C ASN A 86 -3.60 19.60 -1.88
N GLU A 87 -2.59 20.47 -1.87
CA GLU A 87 -1.19 20.10 -1.65
C GLU A 87 -0.98 19.39 -0.31
N LEU A 88 -1.59 19.93 0.76
CA LEU A 88 -1.51 19.34 2.09
C LEU A 88 -2.12 17.93 2.12
N VAL A 89 -3.32 17.74 1.57
CA VAL A 89 -4.00 16.43 1.56
C VAL A 89 -3.21 15.43 0.73
N ILE A 90 -2.78 15.81 -0.48
CA ILE A 90 -2.03 14.91 -1.37
C ILE A 90 -0.71 14.48 -0.73
N PHE A 91 0.01 15.42 -0.12
CA PHE A 91 1.27 15.10 0.54
C PHE A 91 1.03 14.18 1.73
N THR A 92 0.08 14.51 2.61
CA THR A 92 -0.19 13.72 3.82
C THR A 92 -0.75 12.34 3.50
N VAL A 93 -1.75 12.24 2.62
CA VAL A 93 -2.36 10.98 2.19
C VAL A 93 -1.36 10.16 1.38
N GLY A 94 -0.63 10.77 0.44
CA GLY A 94 0.39 10.09 -0.36
C GLY A 94 1.49 9.47 0.52
N VAL A 95 2.03 10.23 1.48
CA VAL A 95 3.01 9.73 2.44
C VAL A 95 2.43 8.60 3.29
N ALA A 96 1.20 8.74 3.79
CA ALA A 96 0.56 7.72 4.61
C ALA A 96 0.31 6.42 3.83
N VAL A 97 -0.17 6.50 2.58
CA VAL A 97 -0.46 5.38 1.69
C VAL A 97 0.78 4.56 1.35
N ILE A 98 1.97 5.15 1.40
CA ILE A 98 3.24 4.45 1.17
C ILE A 98 3.82 3.95 2.51
N THR A 99 3.93 4.85 3.48
CA THR A 99 4.66 4.60 4.72
C THR A 99 3.97 3.58 5.60
N LEU A 100 2.64 3.63 5.72
CA LEU A 100 1.89 2.70 6.58
C LEU A 100 1.99 1.25 6.07
N PRO A 101 1.73 0.96 4.78
CA PRO A 101 2.04 -0.34 4.17
C PRO A 101 3.47 -0.81 4.41
N LEU A 102 4.45 0.04 4.15
CA LEU A 102 5.87 -0.31 4.31
C LEU A 102 6.20 -0.71 5.76
N ILE A 103 5.75 0.05 6.75
CA ILE A 103 5.92 -0.28 8.17
C ILE A 103 5.28 -1.63 8.49
N CYS A 104 4.05 -1.86 8.06
CA CYS A 104 3.34 -3.13 8.29
C CYS A 104 4.08 -4.32 7.65
N ILE A 105 4.61 -4.16 6.44
CA ILE A 105 5.41 -5.18 5.76
C ILE A 105 6.70 -5.45 6.54
N LEU A 106 7.45 -4.41 6.93
CA LEU A 106 8.69 -4.55 7.70
C LEU A 106 8.46 -5.23 9.04
N ILE A 107 7.40 -4.88 9.77
CA ILE A 107 7.03 -5.53 11.02
C ILE A 107 6.73 -7.02 10.78
N SER A 108 5.92 -7.33 9.78
CA SER A 108 5.54 -8.71 9.43
C SER A 108 6.78 -9.56 9.13
N TYR A 109 7.67 -9.05 8.28
CA TYR A 109 8.91 -9.75 7.91
C TYR A 109 9.95 -9.80 9.03
N GLY A 110 10.05 -8.77 9.85
CA GLY A 110 10.88 -8.78 11.06
C GLY A 110 10.46 -9.88 12.02
N ARG A 111 9.15 -10.08 12.21
CA ARG A 111 8.60 -11.17 13.03
C ARG A 111 8.82 -12.56 12.43
N ILE A 112 8.68 -12.69 11.10
CA ILE A 112 9.00 -13.93 10.38
C ILE A 112 10.48 -14.28 10.59
N GLY A 113 11.39 -13.32 10.36
CA GLY A 113 12.82 -13.50 10.55
C GLY A 113 13.16 -13.89 11.99
N ALA A 114 12.60 -13.19 12.98
CA ALA A 114 12.80 -13.52 14.39
C ALA A 114 12.33 -14.94 14.74
N THR A 115 11.21 -15.39 14.18
CA THR A 115 10.68 -16.75 14.41
C THR A 115 11.62 -17.81 13.82
N ILE A 116 12.13 -17.59 12.62
CA ILE A 116 13.06 -18.51 11.94
C ILE A 116 14.39 -18.58 12.69
N LEU A 117 14.92 -17.44 13.14
CA LEU A 117 16.18 -17.37 13.88
C LEU A 117 16.10 -18.03 15.26
N ARG A 118 14.90 -18.09 15.88
CA ARG A 118 14.69 -18.73 17.19
C ARG A 118 14.85 -20.25 17.14
N VAL A 119 14.46 -20.88 16.04
CA VAL A 119 14.62 -22.34 15.82
C VAL A 119 15.17 -22.56 14.41
N PRO A 120 16.49 -22.33 14.22
CA PRO A 120 17.08 -22.36 12.89
C PRO A 120 17.05 -23.78 12.31
N SER A 121 16.43 -23.92 11.15
CA SER A 121 16.42 -25.15 10.36
C SER A 121 16.60 -24.79 8.89
N THR A 122 17.51 -25.46 8.19
CA THR A 122 17.74 -25.28 6.76
C THR A 122 16.44 -25.45 5.95
N LYS A 123 15.60 -26.41 6.32
CA LYS A 123 14.28 -26.62 5.71
C LYS A 123 13.33 -25.45 5.97
N GLY A 124 13.33 -24.89 7.18
CA GLY A 124 12.52 -23.73 7.55
C GLY A 124 12.93 -22.46 6.79
N ILE A 125 14.24 -22.23 6.67
CA ILE A 125 14.81 -21.10 5.93
C ILE A 125 14.51 -21.21 4.44
N CYS A 126 14.76 -22.37 3.80
CA CYS A 126 14.45 -22.57 2.38
C CYS A 126 12.95 -22.39 2.10
N LYS A 127 12.08 -22.89 2.99
CA LYS A 127 10.63 -22.70 2.85
C LYS A 127 10.26 -21.22 2.94
N ALA A 128 10.81 -20.48 3.90
CA ALA A 128 10.56 -19.05 4.03
C ALA A 128 11.04 -18.26 2.81
N LEU A 129 12.25 -18.53 2.31
CA LEU A 129 12.76 -17.90 1.09
C LEU A 129 11.89 -18.21 -0.12
N SER A 130 11.42 -19.46 -0.26
CA SER A 130 10.54 -19.85 -1.36
C SER A 130 9.15 -19.22 -1.30
N THR A 131 8.61 -18.96 -0.10
CA THR A 131 7.26 -18.36 0.05
C THR A 131 7.28 -16.83 0.11
N CYS A 132 8.36 -16.24 0.62
CA CYS A 132 8.46 -14.81 0.90
C CYS A 132 9.33 -14.05 -0.11
N GLY A 133 10.28 -14.73 -0.75
CA GLY A 133 11.30 -14.08 -1.57
C GLY A 133 10.73 -13.33 -2.77
N SER A 134 9.75 -13.91 -3.47
CA SER A 134 9.06 -13.25 -4.58
C SER A 134 8.32 -12.00 -4.12
N HIS A 135 7.60 -12.08 -2.99
CA HIS A 135 6.88 -10.95 -2.44
C HIS A 135 7.82 -9.81 -2.00
N LEU A 136 8.89 -10.13 -1.28
CA LEU A 136 9.91 -9.14 -0.90
C LEU A 136 10.61 -8.51 -2.11
N CYS A 137 10.83 -9.28 -3.18
CA CYS A 137 11.38 -8.76 -4.43
C CYS A 137 10.43 -7.71 -5.04
N VAL A 138 9.13 -8.03 -5.15
CA VAL A 138 8.12 -7.08 -5.65
C VAL A 138 8.07 -5.81 -4.78
N VAL A 139 8.06 -5.96 -3.45
CA VAL A 139 8.07 -4.81 -2.51
C VAL A 139 9.35 -3.98 -2.66
N SER A 140 10.49 -4.57 -3.00
CA SER A 140 11.77 -3.84 -3.13
C SER A 140 11.91 -3.13 -4.47
N LEU A 141 11.21 -3.60 -5.50
CA LEU A 141 11.22 -3.00 -6.84
C LEU A 141 10.22 -1.85 -6.98
N TYR A 142 9.21 -1.84 -6.12
CA TYR A 142 8.12 -0.87 -6.10
C TYR A 142 8.45 0.29 -5.17
#